data_AF-A0A374W579-F1
#
_entry.id   AF-A0A374W579-F1
#
_cell.length_a   1.000
_cell.length_b   1.000
_cell.length_c   1.000
_cell.angle_alpha   90.00
_cell.angle_beta   90.00
_cell.angle_gamma   90.00
#
_symmetry.space_group_name_H-M   'P 1'
#
loop_
_entity.id
_entity.type
_entity.pdbx_description
1 polymer ?
#
loop_
_entity_poly.entity_id
_entity_poly.type
_entity_poly.pdbx_seq_one_letter_code
_entity_poly.pdbx_strand_id
1 'polypeptide(L)'
;MNDLNTIYQEYHRLSSSQKKSILKRLQGKGYPVESIQAKQYTPDNSVGTHFFFYMTGEEEPKRYWEIPEDMWNEFVGMIPLSRKT
;
A
#
# COMPACT_ATOMS: atom_id res chain seq x y z
N MET A 1 -4.03 14.51 5.28
CA MET A 1 -4.31 13.14 4.82
C MET A 1 -4.36 13.17 3.30
N ASN A 2 -3.54 12.36 2.62
CA ASN A 2 -3.67 12.19 1.18
C ASN A 2 -4.81 11.22 0.90
N ASP A 3 -5.62 11.49 -0.12
CA ASP A 3 -6.72 10.61 -0.50
C ASP A 3 -6.19 9.26 -1.00
N LEU A 4 -6.87 8.17 -0.65
CA LEU A 4 -6.50 6.80 -0.97
C LEU A 4 -6.36 6.56 -2.48
N ASN A 5 -7.17 7.23 -3.30
CA ASN A 5 -7.07 7.17 -4.75
C ASN A 5 -5.77 7.82 -5.25
N THR A 6 -5.36 8.95 -4.67
CA THR A 6 -4.06 9.57 -4.99
C THR A 6 -2.90 8.63 -4.68
N ILE A 7 -2.91 7.97 -3.52
CA ILE A 7 -1.89 6.99 -3.13
C ILE A 7 -1.86 5.81 -4.13
N TYR A 8 -3.04 5.32 -4.54
CA TYR A 8 -3.18 4.26 -5.54
C TYR A 8 -2.59 4.64 -6.89
N GLN A 9 -2.90 5.82 -7.41
CA GLN A 9 -2.39 6.27 -8.70
C GLN A 9 -0.86 6.40 -8.67
N GLU A 10 -0.31 7.02 -7.62
CA GLU A 10 1.14 7.16 -7.51
C GLU A 10 1.85 5.82 -7.29
N TYR A 11 1.27 4.92 -6.47
CA TYR A 11 1.80 3.56 -6.31
C TYR A 11 1.81 2.79 -7.64
N HIS A 12 0.79 2.93 -8.48
CA HIS A 12 0.75 2.27 -9.78
C HIS A 12 1.76 2.81 -10.78
N ARG A 13 2.11 4.10 -10.70
CA ARG A 13 3.17 4.73 -11.51
C ARG A 13 4.58 4.26 -11.14
N LEU A 14 4.76 3.68 -9.95
CA LEU A 14 6.06 3.14 -9.56
C LEU A 14 6.47 1.94 -10.42
N SER A 15 7.75 1.92 -10.79
CA SER A 15 8.37 0.76 -11.42
C SER A 15 8.43 -0.44 -10.47
N SER A 16 8.62 -1.63 -11.02
CA SER A 16 8.79 -2.85 -10.23
C SER A 16 9.98 -2.76 -9.25
N SER A 17 11.05 -2.06 -9.60
CA SER A 17 12.20 -1.87 -8.71
C SER A 17 11.88 -0.92 -7.55
N GLN A 18 11.12 0.15 -7.79
CA GLN A 18 10.66 1.06 -6.74
C GLN A 18 9.71 0.35 -5.76
N LYS A 19 8.75 -0.44 -6.27
CA LYS A 19 7.86 -1.26 -5.43
C LYS A 19 8.64 -2.27 -4.58
N LYS A 20 9.63 -2.95 -5.15
CA LYS A 20 10.55 -3.84 -4.40
C LYS A 20 11.36 -3.09 -3.33
N SER A 21 11.76 -1.84 -3.60
CA SER A 21 12.49 -1.01 -2.63
C SER A 21 11.61 -0.64 -1.43
N ILE A 22 10.35 -0.26 -1.67
CA ILE A 22 9.35 0.00 -0.61
C ILE A 22 9.17 -1.25 0.25
N LEU A 23 8.94 -2.40 -0.38
CA LEU A 23 8.76 -3.67 0.33
C LEU A 23 9.98 -3.99 1.23
N LYS A 24 11.21 -3.89 0.69
CA LYS A 24 12.43 -4.11 1.46
C LYS A 24 12.60 -3.14 2.62
N ARG A 25 12.19 -1.88 2.45
CA ARG A 25 12.24 -0.87 3.53
C ARG A 25 11.25 -1.18 4.65
N LEU A 26 10.04 -1.61 4.32
CA LEU A 26 9.06 -2.06 5.31
C LEU A 26 9.57 -3.28 6.08
N GLN A 27 10.10 -4.28 5.36
CA GLN A 27 10.72 -5.46 5.98
C GLN A 27 11.92 -5.09 6.87
N GLY A 28 12.76 -4.16 6.42
CA GLY A 28 13.90 -3.65 7.19
C GLY A 28 13.50 -2.87 8.45
N LYS A 29 12.26 -2.37 8.53
CA LYS A 29 11.65 -1.78 9.73
C LYS A 29 11.01 -2.82 10.65
N GLY A 30 11.05 -4.11 10.30
CA GLY A 30 10.52 -5.21 11.09
C GLY A 30 9.06 -5.57 10.77
N TYR A 31 8.44 -4.95 9.77
CA TYR A 31 7.08 -5.32 9.36
C TYR A 31 7.09 -6.65 8.59
N PRO A 32 6.25 -7.64 8.97
CA PRO A 32 6.25 -8.96 8.35
C PRO A 32 5.40 -8.95 7.06
N VAL A 33 5.74 -8.09 6.10
CA VAL A 33 5.04 -7.97 4.81
C VAL A 33 5.85 -8.64 3.69
N GLU A 34 5.16 -9.43 2.87
CA GLU A 34 5.76 -10.19 1.76
C GLU A 34 5.41 -9.60 0.40
N SER A 35 4.21 -9.05 0.24
CA SER A 35 3.82 -8.34 -0.97
C SER A 35 2.68 -7.36 -0.73
N ILE A 36 2.51 -6.43 -1.67
CA ILE A 36 1.49 -5.38 -1.62
C ILE A 36 0.75 -5.38 -2.95
N GLN A 37 -0.57 -5.54 -2.90
CA GLN A 37 -1.44 -5.47 -4.05
C GLN A 37 -2.41 -4.30 -3.91
N ALA A 38 -2.47 -3.46 -4.93
CA ALA A 38 -3.39 -2.32 -4.99
C ALA A 38 -4.38 -2.54 -6.15
N LYS A 39 -5.68 -2.57 -5.84
CA LYS A 39 -6.75 -2.84 -6.81
C LYS A 39 -7.89 -1.86 -6.61
N GLN A 40 -8.49 -1.47 -7.73
CA GLN A 40 -9.83 -0.91 -7.75
C GLN A 40 -10.80 -2.03 -8.13
N TYR A 41 -11.85 -2.21 -7.36
CA TYR A 41 -12.96 -3.06 -7.76
C TYR A 41 -14.27 -2.48 -7.22
N THR A 42 -15.36 -2.85 -7.85
CA THR A 42 -16.71 -2.37 -7.55
C THR A 42 -17.53 -3.44 -6.86
N PRO A 43 -17.42 -3.62 -5.54
CA PRO A 43 -18.52 -4.21 -4.80
C PRO A 43 -19.67 -3.18 -4.79
N ASP A 44 -20.87 -3.63 -5.17
CA ASP A 44 -22.13 -2.91 -4.97
C ASP A 44 -22.23 -1.53 -5.64
N ASN A 45 -21.81 -1.41 -6.90
CA ASN A 45 -21.84 -0.17 -7.70
C ASN A 45 -21.03 1.01 -7.13
N SER A 46 -20.11 0.77 -6.19
CA SER A 46 -19.18 1.77 -5.68
C SER A 46 -17.74 1.40 -6.02
N VAL A 47 -16.98 2.27 -6.70
CA VAL A 47 -15.56 2.02 -7.01
C VAL A 47 -14.74 2.26 -5.74
N GLY A 48 -14.31 1.20 -5.07
CA GLY A 48 -13.42 1.26 -3.92
C GLY A 48 -11.96 1.10 -4.33
N THR A 49 -11.08 1.97 -3.83
CA THR A 49 -9.63 1.75 -3.90
C THR A 49 -9.20 0.93 -2.69
N HIS A 50 -8.50 -0.19 -2.91
CA HIS A 50 -8.06 -1.07 -1.85
C HIS A 50 -6.57 -1.41 -1.97
N PHE A 51 -5.90 -1.43 -0.83
CA PHE A 51 -4.56 -1.97 -0.67
C PHE A 51 -4.63 -3.21 0.21
N PHE A 52 -4.00 -4.28 -0.25
CA PHE A 52 -3.89 -5.58 0.38
C PHE A 52 -2.43 -5.86 0.69
N PHE A 53 -2.14 -6.19 1.94
CA PHE A 53 -0.82 -6.51 2.45
C PHE A 53 -0.79 -7.99 2.80
N TYR A 54 0.01 -8.76 2.08
CA TYR A 54 0.24 -10.17 2.35
C TYR A 54 1.30 -10.27 3.42
N MET A 55 0.92 -10.81 4.57
CA MET A 55 1.77 -10.83 5.77
C MET A 55 2.35 -12.23 5.98
N THR A 56 3.58 -12.31 6.47
CA THR A 56 4.24 -13.59 6.75
C THR A 56 3.45 -14.39 7.77
N GLY A 57 3.08 -15.62 7.42
CA GLY A 57 2.35 -16.54 8.29
C GLY A 57 0.83 -16.33 8.35
N GLU A 58 0.29 -15.40 7.56
CA GLU A 58 -1.15 -15.14 7.47
C GLU A 58 -1.69 -15.69 6.14
N GLU A 59 -2.84 -16.38 6.19
CA GLU A 59 -3.47 -16.99 5.01
C GLU A 59 -4.15 -15.96 4.11
N GLU A 60 -4.80 -14.97 4.72
CA GLU A 60 -5.55 -13.91 4.05
C GLU A 60 -4.80 -12.57 4.09
N PRO A 61 -4.85 -11.76 3.01
CA PRO A 61 -4.21 -10.45 3.01
C PRO A 61 -4.99 -9.47 3.89
N LYS A 62 -4.25 -8.62 4.62
CA LYS A 62 -4.81 -7.54 5.42
C LYS A 62 -5.07 -6.31 4.57
N ARG A 63 -6.22 -5.68 4.74
CA ARG A 63 -6.54 -4.39 4.13
C ARG A 63 -5.77 -3.28 4.85
N TYR A 64 -5.62 -2.12 4.21
CA TYR A 64 -4.81 -1.03 4.79
C TYR A 64 -5.28 -0.55 6.17
N TRP A 65 -6.54 -0.76 6.54
CA TRP A 65 -7.09 -0.44 7.86
C TRP A 65 -7.00 -1.58 8.88
N GLU A 66 -6.51 -2.75 8.46
CA GLU A 66 -6.33 -3.94 9.31
C GLU A 66 -4.86 -4.16 9.69
N ILE A 67 -3.94 -3.42 9.07
CA ILE A 67 -2.51 -3.40 9.44
C ILE A 67 -2.23 -2.34 10.51
N PRO A 68 -1.09 -2.42 11.23
CA PRO A 68 -0.65 -1.35 12.13
C PRO A 68 -0.61 0.02 11.44
N GLU A 69 -1.10 1.05 12.13
CA GLU A 69 -1.20 2.41 11.57
C GLU A 69 0.18 2.99 11.20
N ASP A 70 1.20 2.68 12.00
CA ASP A 70 2.59 3.06 11.73
C ASP A 70 3.13 2.43 10.44
N MET A 71 2.83 1.15 10.20
CA MET A 71 3.16 0.48 8.94
C MET A 71 2.50 1.15 7.74
N TRP A 72 1.23 1.51 7.86
CA TRP A 72 0.51 2.24 6.81
C TRP A 72 1.13 3.61 6.54
N ASN A 73 1.43 4.37 7.60
CA ASN A 73 2.04 5.70 7.50
C ASN A 73 3.44 5.64 6.87
N GLU A 74 4.24 4.63 7.22
CA GLU A 74 5.54 4.36 6.60
C GLU A 74 5.40 4.05 5.11
N PHE A 75 4.46 3.17 4.74
CA PHE A 75 4.17 2.87 3.33
C PHE A 75 3.81 4.15 2.55
N VAL A 76 2.86 4.94 3.06
CA VAL A 76 2.42 6.19 2.42
C VAL A 76 3.56 7.20 2.32
N GLY A 77 4.40 7.31 3.35
CA GLY A 77 5.57 8.19 3.35
C GLY A 77 6.64 7.83 2.32
N MET A 78 6.66 6.59 1.84
CA MET A 78 7.58 6.14 0.78
C MET A 78 7.02 6.33 -0.64
N ILE A 79 5.72 6.63 -0.78
CA ILE A 79 5.14 6.96 -2.08
C ILE A 79 5.52 8.40 -2.43
N PRO A 80 6.11 8.67 -3.61
CA PRO A 80 6.45 10.01 -4.05
C PRO A 80 5.18 10.75 -4.48
N LEU A 81 4.39 11.16 -3.48
CA LEU A 81 3.16 11.89 -3.72
C LEU A 81 3.51 13.28 -4.26
N SER A 82 3.07 13.55 -5.49
CA SER A 82 3.19 14.88 -6.10
C SER A 82 2.49 15.88 -5.18
N ARG A 83 3.26 16.72 -4.47
CA ARG A 83 2.67 17.87 -3.78
C ARG A 83 2.05 18.73 -4.88
N LYS A 84 0.71 18.88 -4.88
CA LYS A 84 0.08 19.95 -5.65
C LYS A 84 0.68 21.25 -5.13
N THR A 85 1.57 21.84 -5.91
CA THR A 85 2.06 23.22 -5.74
C THR A 85 0.92 24.19 -5.97
#